data_AF-A0AAW8CZI4-F1
#
_entry.id   AF-A0AAW8CZI4-F1
#
_cell.length_a   1.000
_cell.length_b   1.000
_cell.length_c   1.000
_cell.angle_alpha   90.00
_cell.angle_beta   90.00
_cell.angle_gamma   90.00
#
_symmetry.space_group_name_H-M   'P 1'
#
loop_
_entity.id
_entity.type
_entity.pdbx_description
1 polymer ?
#
loop_
_entity_poly.entity_id
_entity_poly.type
_entity_poly.pdbx_seq_one_letter_code
_entity_poly.pdbx_strand_id
1 'polypeptide(L)'
;MNVAALFVRKTNHYAALGVDCYDFERDALTWQGGCPGVFHPPCRSWGNFAQWAKPREGERDLALWAMAKVRENGGVLEHPSTSKLWRETGCLGFGMRDSHGGVLVPVLQSWWGHRAPKATSLYIVGPVPEIPYVENAPTFTTIERMGRPERERTPPAFAAWLVEVARACA
;
A
#
# COMPACT_ATOMS: atom_id res chain seq x y z
N MET A 1 -15.15 -2.47 13.54
CA MET A 1 -15.34 -1.42 12.52
C MET A 1 -15.04 -2.01 11.15
N ASN A 2 -15.78 -1.59 10.11
CA ASN A 2 -15.61 -2.12 8.76
C ASN A 2 -14.37 -1.48 8.10
N VAL A 3 -13.54 -2.29 7.44
CA VAL A 3 -12.35 -1.84 6.68
C VAL A 3 -12.38 -2.53 5.33
N ALA A 4 -11.99 -1.83 4.28
CA ALA A 4 -11.81 -2.41 2.94
C ALA A 4 -10.33 -2.61 2.62
N ALA A 5 -9.99 -3.66 1.87
CA ALA A 5 -8.66 -3.88 1.31
C ALA A 5 -8.75 -3.92 -0.21
N LEU A 6 -8.19 -2.92 -0.88
CA LEU A 6 -8.35 -2.66 -2.30
C LEU A 6 -7.11 -3.02 -3.10
N PHE A 7 -7.33 -3.45 -4.35
CA PHE A 7 -6.29 -3.90 -5.27
C PHE A 7 -5.50 -5.10 -4.73
N VAL A 8 -6.15 -5.93 -3.90
CA VAL A 8 -5.52 -7.12 -3.35
C VAL A 8 -5.43 -8.24 -4.38
N ARG A 9 -4.55 -9.22 -4.17
CA ARG A 9 -4.55 -10.44 -4.97
C ARG A 9 -5.77 -11.31 -4.64
N LYS A 10 -6.22 -12.13 -5.59
CA LYS A 10 -7.29 -13.13 -5.34
C LYS A 10 -7.00 -14.03 -4.13
N THR A 11 -5.76 -14.50 -4.03
CA THR A 11 -5.23 -15.13 -2.81
C THR A 11 -4.45 -14.08 -2.02
N ASN A 12 -5.01 -13.64 -0.90
CA ASN A 12 -4.45 -12.63 -0.02
C ASN A 12 -4.65 -12.99 1.47
N HIS A 13 -3.95 -12.27 2.35
CA HIS A 13 -4.08 -12.47 3.80
C HIS A 13 -5.22 -11.66 4.43
N TYR A 14 -5.71 -10.62 3.74
CA TYR A 14 -6.80 -9.75 4.21
C TYR A 14 -8.11 -10.51 4.42
N ALA A 15 -8.43 -11.48 3.56
CA ALA A 15 -9.64 -12.29 3.69
C ALA A 15 -9.73 -13.01 5.05
N ALA A 16 -8.60 -13.52 5.57
CA ALA A 16 -8.54 -14.17 6.88
C ALA A 16 -8.66 -13.18 8.06
N LEU A 17 -8.47 -11.88 7.81
CA LEU A 17 -8.60 -10.81 8.81
C LEU A 17 -10.03 -10.24 8.88
N GLY A 18 -10.96 -10.76 8.06
CA GLY A 18 -12.37 -10.37 8.07
C GLY A 18 -12.64 -8.98 7.51
N VAL A 19 -11.79 -8.48 6.59
CA VAL A 19 -11.98 -7.18 5.92
C VAL A 19 -12.55 -7.34 4.50
N ASP A 20 -13.19 -6.28 4.00
CA ASP A 20 -13.87 -6.30 2.71
C ASP A 20 -12.88 -6.21 1.55
N CYS A 21 -12.62 -7.34 0.89
CA CYS A 21 -11.56 -7.46 -0.11
C CYS A 21 -12.05 -7.16 -1.53
N TYR A 22 -11.32 -6.29 -2.22
CA TYR A 22 -11.49 -5.96 -3.63
C TYR A 22 -10.26 -6.42 -4.42
N ASP A 23 -10.34 -7.63 -4.96
CA ASP A 23 -9.35 -8.16 -5.89
C ASP A 23 -9.64 -7.72 -7.33
N PHE A 24 -8.91 -8.28 -8.30
CA PHE A 24 -9.10 -7.96 -9.71
C PHE A 24 -10.48 -8.34 -10.25
N GLU A 25 -11.14 -9.38 -9.73
CA GLU A 25 -12.45 -9.82 -10.22
C GLU A 25 -13.57 -8.94 -9.68
N ARG A 26 -13.49 -8.53 -8.41
CA ARG A 26 -14.48 -7.61 -7.82
C ARG A 26 -14.30 -6.16 -8.26
N ASP A 27 -13.10 -5.80 -8.70
CA ASP A 27 -12.72 -4.47 -9.14
C ASP A 27 -12.84 -3.40 -8.02
N ALA A 28 -11.69 -2.87 -7.61
CA ALA A 28 -11.60 -1.79 -6.62
C ALA A 28 -12.46 -0.56 -6.97
N LEU A 29 -12.70 -0.27 -8.25
CA LEU A 29 -13.49 0.87 -8.70
C LEU A 29 -14.99 0.75 -8.35
N THR A 30 -15.46 -0.45 -7.99
CA THR A 30 -16.83 -0.67 -7.52
C THR A 30 -17.02 -0.32 -6.04
N TRP A 31 -15.93 -0.06 -5.31
CA TRP A 31 -15.99 0.35 -3.90
C TRP A 31 -16.56 1.76 -3.75
N GLN A 32 -17.63 1.89 -2.97
CA GLN A 32 -18.36 3.14 -2.78
C GLN A 32 -17.73 4.07 -1.74
N GLY A 33 -16.73 3.60 -0.98
CA GLY A 33 -16.20 4.31 0.18
C GLY A 33 -17.09 4.13 1.42
N GLY A 34 -16.97 5.06 2.36
CA GLY A 34 -17.73 5.07 3.62
C GLY A 34 -17.06 4.32 4.79
N CYS A 35 -15.84 3.84 4.60
CA CYS A 35 -14.98 3.33 5.65
C CYS A 35 -13.49 3.50 5.28
N PRO A 36 -12.57 3.45 6.26
CA PRO A 36 -11.14 3.47 5.95
C PRO A 36 -10.71 2.26 5.13
N GLY A 37 -9.70 2.47 4.28
CA GLY A 37 -9.19 1.43 3.40
C GLY A 37 -7.70 1.15 3.56
N VAL A 38 -7.29 -0.06 3.18
CA VAL A 38 -5.92 -0.43 2.84
C VAL A 38 -5.82 -0.49 1.32
N PHE A 39 -4.99 0.34 0.69
CA PHE A 39 -4.91 0.48 -0.76
C PHE A 39 -3.56 0.01 -1.31
N HIS A 40 -3.56 -0.94 -2.25
CA HIS A 40 -2.36 -1.45 -2.94
C HIS A 40 -2.41 -1.24 -4.47
N PRO A 41 -2.59 -0.01 -4.97
CA PRO A 41 -2.78 0.20 -6.40
C PRO A 41 -1.58 -0.30 -7.23
N PRO A 42 -1.80 -0.72 -8.50
CA PRO A 42 -0.73 -1.22 -9.34
C PRO A 42 0.42 -0.22 -9.50
N CYS A 43 1.66 -0.68 -9.24
CA CYS A 43 2.82 0.21 -9.18
C CYS A 43 3.68 0.25 -10.44
N ARG A 44 3.44 -0.62 -11.42
CA ARG A 44 4.39 -0.87 -12.52
C ARG A 44 4.63 0.33 -13.43
N SER A 45 3.63 1.21 -13.57
CA SER A 45 3.73 2.48 -14.31
C SER A 45 4.40 3.62 -13.52
N TRP A 46 4.68 3.40 -12.24
CA TRP A 46 5.12 4.44 -11.30
C TRP A 46 6.53 4.24 -10.76
N GLY A 47 7.08 3.02 -10.84
CA GLY A 47 8.41 2.68 -10.34
C GLY A 47 9.56 3.03 -11.31
N ASN A 48 10.80 2.80 -10.84
CA ASN A 48 12.03 3.09 -11.60
C ASN A 48 12.14 2.31 -12.91
N PHE A 49 11.50 1.14 -12.99
CA PHE A 49 11.51 0.28 -14.17
C PHE A 49 10.30 0.51 -15.10
N ALA A 50 9.53 1.59 -14.90
CA ALA A 50 8.31 1.86 -15.66
C ALA A 50 8.51 1.90 -17.19
N GLN A 51 9.68 2.33 -17.66
CA GLN A 51 10.03 2.35 -19.09
C GLN A 51 10.09 0.97 -19.75
N TRP A 52 10.26 -0.11 -18.96
CA TRP A 52 10.21 -1.50 -19.44
C TRP A 52 8.92 -2.20 -19.04
N ALA A 53 8.03 -1.52 -18.33
CA ALA A 53 6.74 -2.07 -17.94
C ALA A 53 5.77 -2.02 -19.12
N LYS A 54 4.84 -2.97 -19.14
CA LYS A 54 3.69 -3.01 -20.06
C LYS A 54 2.42 -2.88 -19.21
N PRO A 55 2.08 -1.68 -18.72
CA PRO A 55 0.82 -1.46 -18.01
C PRO A 55 -0.36 -1.67 -18.98
N ARG A 56 -1.52 -2.08 -18.45
CA ARG A 56 -2.76 -2.05 -19.22
C ARG A 56 -3.17 -0.59 -19.46
N GLU A 57 -3.99 -0.37 -20.49
CA GLU A 57 -4.62 0.93 -20.70
C GLU A 57 -5.40 1.34 -19.45
N GLY A 58 -5.27 2.62 -19.04
CA GLY A 58 -5.86 3.15 -17.80
C GLY A 58 -5.25 2.67 -16.48
N GLU A 59 -4.30 1.71 -16.47
CA GLU A 59 -3.77 1.15 -15.22
C GLU A 59 -3.04 2.20 -14.35
N ARG A 60 -2.42 3.20 -14.99
CA ARG A 60 -1.72 4.28 -14.29
C ARG A 60 -2.69 5.08 -13.41
N ASP A 61 -3.92 5.30 -13.87
CA ASP A 61 -4.91 6.16 -13.22
C ASP A 61 -5.47 5.52 -11.95
N LEU A 62 -5.37 4.19 -11.82
CA LEU A 62 -5.81 3.47 -10.61
C LEU A 62 -5.09 3.93 -9.34
N ALA A 63 -3.80 4.29 -9.45
CA ALA A 63 -3.05 4.80 -8.31
C ALA A 63 -3.47 6.24 -7.93
N LEU A 64 -3.81 7.07 -8.91
CA LEU A 64 -4.34 8.42 -8.67
C LEU A 64 -5.73 8.34 -8.04
N TRP A 65 -6.58 7.43 -8.53
CA TRP A 65 -7.88 7.15 -7.94
C TRP A 65 -7.75 6.66 -6.50
N ALA A 66 -6.84 5.74 -6.22
CA ALA A 66 -6.59 5.24 -4.87
C ALA A 66 -6.12 6.35 -3.91
N MET A 67 -5.26 7.25 -4.38
CA MET A 67 -4.83 8.43 -3.62
C MET A 67 -6.00 9.38 -3.32
N ALA A 68 -6.91 9.60 -4.27
CA ALA A 68 -8.12 10.38 -4.00
C ALA A 68 -9.01 9.69 -2.95
N LYS A 69 -9.15 8.37 -3.04
CA LYS A 69 -10.01 7.59 -2.16
C LYS A 69 -9.50 7.48 -0.72
N VAL A 70 -8.20 7.29 -0.51
CA VAL A 70 -7.62 7.29 0.84
C VAL A 70 -7.73 8.68 1.50
N ARG A 71 -7.62 9.76 0.71
CA ARG A 71 -7.82 11.14 1.21
C ARG A 71 -9.27 11.41 1.63
N GLU A 72 -10.23 10.87 0.89
CA GLU A 72 -11.66 11.04 1.15
C GLU A 72 -12.13 10.19 2.34
N ASN A 73 -11.64 8.96 2.48
CA ASN A 73 -12.22 7.96 3.38
C ASN A 73 -11.32 7.60 4.58
N GLY A 74 -10.09 8.09 4.61
CA GLY A 74 -9.09 7.68 5.59
C GLY A 74 -8.46 6.32 5.29
N GLY A 75 -7.48 5.94 6.12
CA GLY A 75 -6.77 4.67 6.04
C GLY A 75 -5.35 4.81 5.51
N VAL A 76 -4.87 3.80 4.80
CA VAL A 76 -3.45 3.69 4.38
C VAL A 76 -3.31 3.23 2.94
N LEU A 77 -2.54 3.98 2.16
CA LEU A 77 -2.08 3.57 0.83
C LEU A 77 -0.61 3.15 0.91
N GLU A 78 -0.31 1.93 0.45
CA GLU A 78 1.04 1.39 0.37
C GLU A 78 1.53 1.38 -1.07
N HIS A 79 2.72 1.92 -1.31
CA HIS A 79 3.31 1.96 -2.64
C HIS A 79 4.84 2.12 -2.57
N PRO A 80 5.63 1.60 -3.53
CA PRO A 80 7.10 1.68 -3.50
C PRO A 80 7.65 3.06 -3.12
N SER A 81 8.70 3.10 -2.27
CA SER A 81 9.22 4.37 -1.74
C SER A 81 9.74 5.31 -2.83
N THR A 82 10.30 4.76 -3.91
CA THR A 82 10.82 5.55 -5.03
C THR A 82 9.78 5.82 -6.11
N SER A 83 8.50 5.61 -5.80
CA SER A 83 7.42 5.84 -6.75
C SER A 83 7.31 7.29 -7.17
N LYS A 84 7.14 7.52 -8.48
CA LYS A 84 6.80 8.84 -9.02
C LYS A 84 5.42 9.32 -8.56
N LEU A 85 4.56 8.43 -8.06
CA LEU A 85 3.22 8.76 -7.53
C LEU A 85 3.31 9.83 -6.46
N TRP A 86 4.26 9.70 -5.52
CA TRP A 86 4.38 10.62 -4.38
C TRP A 86 4.58 12.06 -4.81
N ARG A 87 5.50 12.28 -5.77
CA ARG A 87 5.73 13.60 -6.33
C ARG A 87 4.51 14.10 -7.10
N GLU A 88 3.90 13.22 -7.91
CA GLU A 88 2.73 13.55 -8.72
C GLU A 88 1.54 14.01 -7.86
N THR A 89 1.36 13.40 -6.68
CA THR A 89 0.26 13.71 -5.77
C THR A 89 0.61 14.74 -4.69
N GLY A 90 1.79 15.36 -4.75
CA GLY A 90 2.21 16.39 -3.81
C GLY A 90 2.67 15.89 -2.42
N CYS A 91 2.94 14.59 -2.28
CA CYS A 91 3.47 13.99 -1.06
C CYS A 91 4.99 14.16 -1.02
N LEU A 92 5.47 15.35 -0.66
CA LEU A 92 6.87 15.77 -0.87
C LEU A 92 7.82 15.53 0.31
N GLY A 93 7.32 15.17 1.49
CA GLY A 93 8.16 14.98 2.67
C GLY A 93 7.63 13.93 3.64
N PHE A 94 8.55 13.23 4.29
CA PHE A 94 8.22 12.20 5.27
C PHE A 94 7.89 12.81 6.62
N GLY A 95 6.94 12.20 7.34
CA GLY A 95 6.55 12.59 8.69
C GLY A 95 5.77 13.91 8.79
N MET A 96 5.63 14.65 7.69
CA MET A 96 4.83 15.88 7.64
C MET A 96 3.39 15.56 7.24
N ARG A 97 2.43 16.16 7.95
CA ARG A 97 1.02 16.09 7.59
C ARG A 97 0.72 17.11 6.49
N ASP A 98 0.14 16.65 5.39
CA ASP A 98 -0.22 17.50 4.26
C ASP A 98 -1.63 18.13 4.41
N SER A 99 -2.03 18.93 3.42
CA SER A 99 -3.33 19.62 3.39
C SER A 99 -4.54 18.68 3.28
N HIS A 100 -4.32 17.40 2.98
CA HIS A 100 -5.35 16.37 2.97
C HIS A 100 -5.37 15.56 4.27
N GLY A 101 -4.58 15.98 5.27
CA GLY A 101 -4.47 15.28 6.55
C GLY A 101 -3.62 13.99 6.48
N GLY A 102 -2.96 13.72 5.35
CA GLY A 102 -2.15 12.54 5.14
C GLY A 102 -0.71 12.71 5.60
N VAL A 103 -0.09 11.64 6.09
CA VAL A 103 1.34 11.58 6.45
C VAL A 103 2.01 10.50 5.62
N LEU A 104 3.08 10.87 4.91
CA LEU A 104 3.92 9.90 4.18
C LEU A 104 4.98 9.34 5.11
N VAL A 105 5.09 8.01 5.20
CA VAL A 105 6.04 7.34 6.08
C VAL A 105 6.80 6.23 5.35
N PRO A 106 8.14 6.25 5.33
CA PRO A 106 8.92 5.20 4.69
C PRO A 106 9.10 4.01 5.63
N VAL A 107 8.96 2.80 5.11
CA VAL A 107 9.14 1.55 5.87
C VAL A 107 9.83 0.48 5.02
N LEU A 108 10.37 -0.54 5.68
CA LEU A 108 10.82 -1.77 5.02
C LEU A 108 9.82 -2.88 5.34
N GLN A 109 9.29 -3.59 4.33
CA GLN A 109 8.40 -4.73 4.62
C GLN A 109 9.15 -5.87 5.35
N SER A 110 10.49 -5.88 5.33
CA SER A 110 11.29 -6.81 6.14
C SER A 110 11.11 -6.63 7.64
N TRP A 111 10.67 -5.45 8.11
CA TRP A 111 10.29 -5.25 9.53
C TRP A 111 9.11 -6.13 9.95
N TRP A 112 8.34 -6.66 8.99
CA TRP A 112 7.27 -7.64 9.18
C TRP A 112 7.59 -9.00 8.54
N GLY A 113 8.88 -9.31 8.33
CA GLY A 113 9.32 -10.64 7.89
C GLY A 113 9.38 -10.87 6.38
N HIS A 114 9.29 -9.83 5.55
CA HIS A 114 9.59 -9.99 4.12
C HIS A 114 11.07 -10.41 3.90
N ARG A 115 11.32 -11.35 2.98
CA ARG A 115 12.66 -11.94 2.74
C ARG A 115 13.68 -10.99 2.09
N ALA A 116 13.23 -9.85 1.59
CA ALA A 116 14.06 -8.75 1.08
C ALA A 116 13.65 -7.46 1.80
N PRO A 117 14.51 -6.42 1.86
CA PRO A 117 14.17 -5.18 2.55
C PRO A 117 12.82 -4.61 2.11
N LYS A 118 12.59 -4.62 0.78
CA LYS A 118 11.35 -4.17 0.13
C LYS A 118 10.90 -2.81 0.66
N ALA A 119 11.69 -1.78 0.32
CA ALA A 119 11.38 -0.40 0.65
C ALA A 119 10.04 0.01 0.04
N THR A 120 9.12 0.42 0.92
CA THR A 120 7.82 0.95 0.55
C THR A 120 7.50 2.19 1.38
N SER A 121 6.54 2.98 0.94
CA SER A 121 6.04 4.12 1.72
C SER A 121 4.54 3.95 1.94
N LEU A 122 4.11 4.42 3.11
CA LEU A 122 2.74 4.44 3.56
C LEU A 122 2.25 5.88 3.54
N TYR A 123 1.17 6.14 2.82
CA TYR A 123 0.44 7.41 2.95
C TYR A 123 -0.78 7.17 3.82
N ILE A 124 -0.73 7.68 5.05
CA ILE A 124 -1.71 7.41 6.11
C ILE A 124 -2.57 8.66 6.31
N VAL A 125 -3.87 8.54 6.11
CA VAL A 125 -4.86 9.59 6.37
C VAL A 125 -5.63 9.20 7.63
N GLY A 126 -5.19 9.74 8.77
CA GLY A 126 -5.68 9.42 10.10
C GLY A 126 -4.58 9.52 11.17
N PRO A 127 -4.75 8.89 12.34
CA PRO A 127 -3.70 8.74 13.34
C PRO A 127 -2.54 7.92 12.79
N VAL A 128 -1.30 8.37 13.03
CA VAL A 128 -0.10 7.61 12.67
C VAL A 128 0.29 6.76 13.89
N PRO A 129 0.21 5.42 13.81
CA PRO A 129 0.59 4.57 14.92
C PRO A 129 2.11 4.52 15.08
N GLU A 130 2.57 3.92 16.18
CA GLU A 130 3.96 3.51 16.29
C GLU A 130 4.29 2.50 15.19
N ILE A 131 5.36 2.78 14.45
CA ILE A 131 5.82 1.92 13.37
C ILE A 131 6.92 1.03 13.93
N PRO A 132 6.75 -0.31 13.86
CA PRO A 132 7.77 -1.22 14.33
C PRO A 132 9.04 -1.02 13.50
N TYR A 133 10.13 -0.71 14.20
CA TYR A 133 11.46 -0.66 13.62
C TYR A 133 12.23 -1.89 14.08
N VAL A 134 12.71 -2.68 13.12
CA VAL A 134 13.57 -3.83 13.40
C VAL A 134 14.94 -3.53 12.83
N GLU A 135 15.86 -3.18 13.72
CA GLU A 135 17.27 -3.01 13.37
C GLU A 135 17.81 -4.31 12.77
N ASN A 136 18.50 -4.22 11.63
CA ASN A 136 19.05 -5.38 10.92
C ASN A 136 18.02 -6.49 10.64
N ALA A 137 16.78 -6.11 10.31
CA ALA A 137 15.72 -7.05 9.96
C ALA A 137 16.22 -8.15 8.99
N PRO A 138 16.02 -9.44 9.29
CA PRO A 138 16.55 -10.53 8.48
C PRO A 138 16.11 -10.44 7.03
N THR A 139 17.08 -10.46 6.12
CA THR A 139 16.84 -10.53 4.68
C THR A 139 17.72 -11.62 4.09
N PHE A 140 17.17 -12.35 3.12
CA PHE A 140 17.76 -13.56 2.55
C PHE A 140 17.93 -13.45 1.03
N THR A 141 17.39 -12.39 0.42
CA THR A 141 17.46 -12.16 -1.03
C THR A 141 17.20 -10.70 -1.37
N THR A 142 17.27 -10.36 -2.66
CA THR A 142 16.86 -9.06 -3.21
C THR A 142 15.59 -9.21 -4.04
N ILE A 143 14.89 -8.10 -4.27
CA ILE A 143 13.62 -8.09 -5.03
C ILE A 143 13.82 -8.61 -6.46
N GLU A 144 14.95 -8.31 -7.08
CA GLU A 144 15.29 -8.69 -8.46
C GLU A 144 15.43 -10.22 -8.62
N ARG A 145 15.79 -10.92 -7.55
CA ARG A 145 15.94 -12.39 -7.53
C ARG A 145 14.63 -13.13 -7.23
N MET A 146 13.54 -12.40 -6.93
CA MET A 146 12.27 -12.98 -6.55
C MET A 146 11.33 -13.20 -7.74
N GLY A 147 10.57 -14.30 -7.67
CA GLY A 147 9.45 -14.55 -8.57
C GLY A 147 8.35 -13.50 -8.41
N ARG A 148 7.53 -13.32 -9.44
CA ARG A 148 6.40 -12.36 -9.42
C ARG A 148 5.44 -12.56 -8.23
N PRO A 149 4.99 -13.78 -7.89
CA PRO A 149 4.06 -13.96 -6.77
C PRO A 149 4.63 -13.57 -5.41
N GLU A 150 5.94 -13.74 -5.22
CA GLU A 150 6.62 -13.35 -3.99
C GLU A 150 6.74 -11.83 -3.91
N ARG A 151 7.13 -11.17 -5.00
CA ARG A 151 7.21 -9.70 -5.06
C ARG A 151 5.88 -9.01 -4.81
N GLU A 152 4.76 -9.57 -5.28
CA GLU A 152 3.43 -8.96 -5.15
C GLU A 152 2.75 -9.25 -3.81
N ARG A 153 3.22 -10.24 -3.03
CA ARG A 153 2.54 -10.65 -1.80
C ARG A 153 2.94 -9.77 -0.63
N THR A 154 1.95 -9.18 0.04
CA THR A 154 2.12 -8.55 1.34
C THR A 154 2.42 -9.60 2.41
N PRO A 155 3.45 -9.43 3.26
CA PRO A 155 3.67 -10.32 4.41
C PRO A 155 2.42 -10.38 5.32
N PRO A 156 2.10 -11.55 5.92
CA PRO A 156 0.93 -11.69 6.79
C PRO A 156 0.90 -10.69 7.96
N ALA A 157 2.04 -10.52 8.64
CA ALA A 157 2.16 -9.59 9.76
C ALA A 157 2.01 -8.13 9.31
N PHE A 158 2.46 -7.80 8.10
CA PHE A 158 2.29 -6.46 7.55
C PHE A 158 0.84 -6.19 7.16
N ALA A 159 0.16 -7.17 6.54
CA ALA A 159 -1.26 -7.07 6.22
C ALA A 159 -2.12 -6.86 7.47
N ALA A 160 -1.85 -7.62 8.54
CA ALA A 160 -2.52 -7.45 9.83
C ALA A 160 -2.29 -6.05 10.40
N TRP A 161 -1.04 -5.58 10.41
CA TRP A 161 -0.71 -4.25 10.91
C TRP A 161 -1.36 -3.12 10.08
N LEU A 162 -1.40 -3.23 8.75
CA LEU A 162 -2.08 -2.26 7.88
C LEU A 162 -3.59 -2.20 8.16
N VAL A 163 -4.22 -3.33 8.47
CA VAL A 163 -5.63 -3.35 8.88
C VAL A 163 -5.84 -2.63 10.21
N GLU A 164 -4.95 -2.81 11.19
CA GLU A 164 -5.03 -2.05 12.45
C GLU A 164 -4.84 -0.54 12.23
N VAL A 165 -3.91 -0.15 11.36
CA VAL A 165 -3.75 1.27 10.96
C VAL A 165 -5.06 1.80 10.38
N ALA A 166 -5.65 1.08 9.42
CA ALA A 166 -6.90 1.50 8.79
C ALA A 166 -8.07 1.57 9.80
N ARG A 167 -8.18 0.61 10.73
CA ARG A 167 -9.20 0.61 11.80
C ARG A 167 -9.12 1.85 12.69
N ALA A 168 -7.91 2.35 12.95
CA ALA A 168 -7.70 3.55 13.74
C ALA A 168 -8.01 4.86 13.00
N CYS A 169 -8.22 4.82 11.68
CA CYS A 169 -8.52 5.98 10.85
C CYS A 169 -10.03 6.24 10.66
N ALA A 170 -10.88 5.42 11.30
CA ALA A 170 -12.35 5.52 11.24
C ALA A 170 -12.90 6.62 12.16
#